data_AF-A0A7V3UQK2-F1
#
_entry.id   AF-A0A7V3UQK2-F1
#
_cell.length_a   1.000
_cell.length_b   1.000
_cell.length_c   1.000
_cell.angle_alpha   90.00
_cell.angle_beta   90.00
_cell.angle_gamma   90.00
#
_symmetry.space_group_name_H-M   'P 1'
#
loop_
_entity.id
_entity.type
_entity.pdbx_description
1 polymer ?
#
loop_
_entity_poly.entity_id
_entity_poly.type
_entity_poly.pdbx_seq_one_letter_code
_entity_poly.pdbx_strand_id
1 'polypeptide(L)'
;MKNTNQGFVICLGLLLLVQMATLGSAVERHGEEGKHAVPGAPAEAEEHGGSLWESVERILNFVIFAAILYIALRKPLTGFLDNHAESIRRALKEAKENQEEALRRAEAYQARLLSIEEEALKIKQEAEHEALQERKKLLAEAQAGAERLMAQARFEVDQEVKKAKEELKTYAALLAVEIAEKKIRSGLTESDQKRLVEGYIARMENLN
;
A
#
# COMPACT_ATOMS: atom_id res chain seq x y z
N MET A 1 34.67 -28.56 27.77
CA MET A 1 35.72 -29.51 28.25
C MET A 1 36.64 -30.07 27.14
N LYS A 2 36.67 -29.53 25.91
CA LYS A 2 37.53 -30.06 24.82
C LYS A 2 38.85 -29.27 24.60
N ASN A 3 39.00 -28.08 25.19
CA ASN A 3 40.20 -27.23 25.03
C ASN A 3 41.34 -27.56 26.01
N THR A 4 41.06 -28.26 27.11
CA THR A 4 42.08 -28.60 28.13
C THR A 4 43.08 -29.63 27.61
N ASN A 5 42.65 -30.57 26.76
CA ASN A 5 43.53 -31.59 26.19
C ASN A 5 44.39 -31.06 25.03
N GLN A 6 43.92 -30.06 24.29
CA GLN A 6 44.71 -29.40 23.24
C GLN A 6 45.84 -28.55 23.81
N GLY A 7 45.59 -27.81 24.90
CA GLY A 7 46.62 -27.06 25.62
C GLY A 7 47.71 -27.98 26.19
N PHE A 8 47.34 -29.13 26.75
CA PHE A 8 48.29 -30.09 27.31
C PHE A 8 49.21 -30.70 26.22
N VAL A 9 48.64 -31.04 25.06
CA VAL A 9 49.40 -31.64 23.95
C VAL A 9 50.36 -30.64 23.28
N ILE A 10 49.94 -29.37 23.12
CA ILE A 10 50.82 -28.30 22.61
C ILE A 10 51.95 -28.01 23.61
N CYS A 11 51.63 -27.98 24.91
CA CYS A 11 52.62 -27.75 25.96
C CYS A 11 53.62 -28.90 26.06
N LEU A 12 53.17 -30.16 25.95
CA LEU A 12 54.03 -31.34 25.94
C LEU A 12 54.97 -31.37 24.72
N GLY A 13 54.47 -30.96 23.54
CA GLY A 13 55.28 -30.84 22.32
C GLY A 13 56.34 -29.73 22.40
N LEU A 14 55.98 -28.56 22.95
CA LEU A 14 56.93 -27.48 23.23
C LEU A 14 57.97 -27.87 24.29
N LEU A 15 57.56 -28.62 25.32
CA LEU A 15 58.47 -29.10 26.37
C LEU A 15 59.49 -30.10 25.82
N LEU A 16 59.05 -31.00 24.93
CA LEU A 16 59.92 -31.95 24.22
C LEU A 16 60.92 -31.24 23.29
N LEU A 17 60.48 -30.19 22.58
CA LEU A 17 61.34 -29.36 21.74
C LEU A 17 62.40 -28.59 22.55
N VAL A 18 62.02 -28.05 23.72
CA VAL A 18 62.94 -27.36 24.64
C VAL A 18 63.95 -28.33 25.25
N GLN A 19 63.53 -29.52 25.67
CA GLN A 19 64.42 -30.58 26.18
C GLN A 19 65.47 -31.01 25.15
N MET A 20 65.07 -31.14 23.89
CA MET A 20 65.98 -31.48 22.78
C MET A 20 67.00 -30.36 22.49
N ALA A 21 66.61 -29.09 22.62
CA ALA A 21 67.52 -27.95 22.42
C ALA A 21 68.62 -27.88 23.50
N THR A 22 68.35 -28.36 24.72
CA THR A 22 69.33 -28.32 25.83
C THR A 22 70.41 -29.41 25.78
N LEU A 23 70.18 -30.51 25.06
CA LEU A 23 71.20 -31.57 24.89
C LEU A 23 72.25 -31.24 23.82
N GLY A 24 71.91 -30.38 22.84
CA GLY A 24 72.83 -30.00 21.76
C GLY A 24 73.98 -29.07 22.16
N SER A 25 73.91 -28.39 23.31
CA SER A 25 74.90 -27.38 23.71
C SER A 25 76.03 -27.91 24.63
N ALA A 26 76.15 -29.22 24.84
CA ALA A 26 77.12 -29.81 25.78
C ALA A 26 78.38 -30.41 25.13
N VAL A 27 78.48 -30.46 23.80
CA VAL A 27 79.69 -30.89 23.07
C VAL A 27 80.28 -29.66 22.39
N GLU A 28 81.26 -29.02 23.04
CA GLU A 28 82.38 -28.25 22.47
C GLU A 28 82.91 -27.23 23.48
N ARG A 29 84.00 -27.60 24.19
CA ARG A 29 84.97 -26.67 24.76
C ARG A 29 86.35 -27.31 24.67
N HIS A 30 87.20 -26.80 23.79
CA HIS A 30 88.57 -26.34 24.05
C HIS A 30 89.38 -26.28 22.74
N GLY A 31 89.89 -25.08 22.42
CA GLY A 31 90.86 -24.88 21.34
C GLY A 31 90.99 -23.43 20.85
N GLU A 32 91.37 -22.49 21.73
CA GLU A 32 92.05 -21.21 21.40
C GLU A 32 93.32 -21.48 20.54
N GLU A 33 93.92 -20.60 19.73
CA GLU A 33 93.86 -19.16 19.42
C GLU A 33 94.71 -18.97 18.14
N GLY A 34 94.48 -17.93 17.33
CA GLY A 34 95.49 -17.43 16.38
C GLY A 34 95.02 -16.97 15.01
N LYS A 35 94.70 -15.68 14.89
CA LYS A 35 94.33 -14.96 13.66
C LYS A 35 95.42 -15.04 12.57
N HIS A 36 95.05 -15.39 11.33
CA HIS A 36 95.58 -14.78 10.10
C HIS A 36 94.56 -14.96 8.96
N ALA A 37 94.27 -13.86 8.27
CA ALA A 37 93.28 -13.76 7.21
C ALA A 37 93.70 -14.49 5.92
N VAL A 38 92.77 -15.23 5.29
CA VAL A 38 92.83 -15.63 3.88
C VAL A 38 91.41 -15.66 3.30
N PRO A 39 91.14 -14.95 2.18
CA PRO A 39 89.89 -15.03 1.45
C PRO A 39 89.99 -16.07 0.33
N GLY A 40 89.13 -17.09 0.38
CA GLY A 40 89.03 -18.10 -0.67
C GLY A 40 88.15 -19.25 -0.21
N ALA A 41 86.96 -19.37 -0.79
CA ALA A 41 85.99 -20.41 -0.49
C ALA A 41 86.63 -21.81 -0.50
N PRO A 42 86.16 -22.70 0.38
CA PRO A 42 85.22 -23.69 -0.12
C PRO A 42 84.02 -23.91 0.79
N ALA A 43 83.01 -24.53 0.19
CA ALA A 43 81.86 -25.11 0.83
C ALA A 43 82.19 -25.79 2.17
N GLU A 44 81.62 -25.28 3.24
CA GLU A 44 81.48 -26.02 4.50
C GLU A 44 80.09 -26.64 4.47
N ALA A 45 80.01 -27.79 3.79
CA ALA A 45 79.02 -28.79 4.11
C ALA A 45 79.30 -29.18 5.56
N GLU A 46 78.43 -28.75 6.48
CA GLU A 46 78.44 -29.26 7.84
C GLU A 46 78.36 -30.79 7.77
N GLU A 47 79.50 -31.43 8.06
CA GLU A 47 79.61 -32.86 8.28
C GLU A 47 78.68 -33.23 9.44
N HIS A 48 77.45 -33.63 9.14
CA HIS A 48 76.66 -34.46 10.04
C HIS A 48 77.21 -35.89 10.01
N GLY A 49 78.42 -36.07 10.53
CA GLY A 49 78.97 -37.34 10.97
C GLY A 49 78.43 -37.74 12.35
N GLY A 50 77.14 -37.48 12.61
CA GLY A 50 76.44 -37.94 13.81
C GLY A 50 76.04 -39.40 13.61
N SER A 51 76.27 -40.23 14.62
CA SER A 51 75.92 -41.65 14.66
C SER A 51 74.56 -41.92 14.00
N LEU A 52 74.41 -43.00 13.23
CA LEU A 52 73.11 -43.43 12.67
C LEU A 52 72.00 -43.48 13.75
N TRP A 53 72.39 -43.58 15.02
CA TRP A 53 71.53 -43.50 16.20
C TRP A 53 70.92 -42.10 16.46
N GLU A 54 71.64 -41.01 16.20
CA GLU A 54 71.14 -39.63 16.37
C GLU A 54 70.08 -39.26 15.32
N SER A 55 70.21 -39.83 14.12
CA SER A 55 69.20 -39.69 13.06
C SER A 55 67.88 -40.39 13.44
N VAL A 56 67.94 -41.51 14.16
CA VAL A 56 66.76 -42.24 14.65
C VAL A 56 65.97 -41.40 15.66
N GLU A 57 66.65 -40.69 16.56
CA GLU A 57 65.99 -39.81 17.54
C GLU A 57 65.28 -38.63 16.86
N ARG A 58 65.90 -37.99 15.86
CA ARG A 58 65.28 -36.92 15.07
C ARG A 58 64.06 -37.40 14.31
N ILE A 59 64.13 -38.57 13.68
CA ILE A 59 63.01 -39.17 12.95
C ILE A 59 61.88 -39.55 13.91
N LEU A 60 62.20 -40.15 15.07
CA LEU A 60 61.21 -40.52 16.06
C LEU A 60 60.47 -39.29 16.61
N ASN A 61 61.19 -38.22 16.92
CA ASN A 61 60.59 -36.96 17.35
C ASN A 61 59.69 -36.35 16.27
N PHE A 62 60.13 -36.38 15.00
CA PHE A 62 59.31 -35.90 13.88
C PHE A 62 58.03 -36.72 13.71
N VAL A 63 58.11 -38.05 13.84
CA VAL A 63 56.96 -38.95 13.75
C VAL A 63 55.98 -38.71 14.91
N ILE A 64 56.48 -38.53 16.14
CA ILE A 64 55.64 -38.22 17.31
C ILE A 64 54.95 -36.86 17.11
N PHE A 65 55.69 -35.84 16.66
CA PHE A 65 55.12 -34.53 16.36
C PHE A 65 54.08 -34.58 15.24
N ALA A 66 54.36 -35.30 14.15
CA ALA A 66 53.42 -35.50 13.04
C ALA A 66 52.17 -36.26 13.47
N ALA A 67 52.29 -37.27 14.34
CA ALA A 67 51.15 -38.01 14.90
C ALA A 67 50.27 -37.10 15.78
N ILE A 68 50.89 -36.27 16.62
CA ILE A 68 50.18 -35.26 17.43
C ILE A 68 49.45 -34.26 16.52
N LEU A 69 50.13 -33.73 15.51
CA LEU A 69 49.54 -32.78 14.56
C LEU A 69 48.37 -33.40 13.79
N TYR A 70 48.51 -34.63 13.32
CA TYR A 70 47.45 -35.35 12.62
C TYR A 70 46.19 -35.52 13.49
N ILE A 71 46.35 -35.89 14.76
CA ILE A 71 45.23 -36.05 15.71
C ILE A 71 44.60 -34.68 16.03
N ALA A 72 45.42 -33.63 16.16
CA ALA A 72 44.97 -32.28 16.47
C ALA A 72 44.24 -31.61 15.31
N LEU A 73 44.71 -31.77 14.07
CA LEU A 73 44.15 -31.12 12.87
C LEU A 73 42.95 -31.84 12.29
N ARG A 74 42.84 -33.17 12.46
CA ARG A 74 41.75 -33.96 11.88
C ARG A 74 40.36 -33.46 12.31
N LYS A 75 40.19 -33.01 13.55
CA LYS A 75 38.90 -32.52 14.07
C LYS A 75 38.51 -31.10 13.60
N PRO A 76 39.37 -30.06 13.72
CA PRO A 76 39.02 -28.72 13.26
C PRO A 76 38.91 -28.63 11.73
N LEU A 77 39.72 -29.40 10.98
CA LEU A 77 39.69 -29.34 9.52
C LEU A 77 38.39 -29.93 8.94
N THR A 78 37.93 -31.07 9.44
CA THR A 78 36.64 -31.64 9.00
C THR A 78 35.47 -30.77 9.44
N GLY A 79 35.49 -30.25 10.68
CA GLY A 79 34.45 -29.35 11.16
C GLY A 79 34.33 -28.05 10.35
N PHE A 80 35.45 -27.48 9.90
CA PHE A 80 35.43 -26.30 9.02
C PHE A 80 34.82 -26.61 7.66
N LEU A 81 35.22 -27.71 7.01
CA LEU A 81 34.66 -28.09 5.71
C LEU A 81 33.18 -28.46 5.79
N ASP A 82 32.76 -29.16 6.85
CA ASP A 82 31.35 -29.51 7.09
C ASP A 82 30.51 -28.25 7.33
N ASN A 83 30.99 -27.31 8.15
CA ASN A 83 30.31 -26.03 8.39
C ASN A 83 30.20 -25.18 7.11
N HIS A 84 31.24 -25.15 6.28
CA HIS A 84 31.20 -24.45 4.98
C HIS A 84 30.26 -25.13 3.99
N ALA A 85 30.25 -26.46 3.93
CA ALA A 85 29.30 -27.19 3.09
C ALA A 85 27.86 -26.98 3.57
N GLU A 86 27.64 -26.96 4.88
CA GLU A 86 26.33 -26.70 5.47
C GLU A 86 25.86 -25.26 5.23
N SER A 87 26.73 -24.26 5.35
CA SER A 87 26.38 -22.86 5.07
C SER A 87 25.99 -22.65 3.60
N ILE A 88 26.73 -23.26 2.66
CA ILE A 88 26.39 -23.22 1.23
C ILE A 88 25.05 -23.91 0.97
N ARG A 89 24.80 -25.08 1.58
CA ARG A 89 23.52 -25.80 1.46
C ARG A 89 22.36 -24.97 2.01
N ARG A 90 22.54 -24.31 3.16
CA ARG A 90 21.54 -23.42 3.76
C ARG A 90 21.27 -22.23 2.86
N ALA A 91 22.31 -21.53 2.40
CA ALA A 91 22.16 -20.40 1.48
C ALA A 91 21.45 -20.79 0.17
N LEU A 92 21.77 -21.95 -0.40
CA LEU A 92 21.10 -22.45 -1.61
C LEU A 92 19.63 -22.82 -1.34
N LYS A 93 19.34 -23.41 -0.18
CA LYS A 93 17.97 -23.74 0.23
C LYS A 93 17.14 -22.47 0.45
N GLU A 94 17.66 -21.51 1.20
CA GLU A 94 17.02 -20.20 1.43
C GLU A 94 16.81 -19.45 0.10
N ALA A 95 17.78 -19.46 -0.81
CA ALA A 95 17.62 -18.84 -2.12
C ALA A 95 16.50 -19.48 -2.94
N LYS A 96 16.38 -20.83 -2.91
CA LYS A 96 15.28 -21.55 -3.57
C LYS A 96 13.92 -21.24 -2.93
N GLU A 97 13.84 -21.28 -1.61
CA GLU A 97 12.61 -20.97 -0.88
C GLU A 97 12.15 -19.53 -1.15
N ASN A 98 13.09 -18.57 -1.15
CA ASN A 98 12.81 -17.17 -1.48
C ASN A 98 12.35 -17.01 -2.94
N GLN A 99 12.96 -17.75 -3.88
CA GLN A 99 12.55 -17.72 -5.28
C GLN A 99 11.14 -18.29 -5.47
N GLU A 100 10.84 -19.45 -4.87
CA GLU A 100 9.51 -20.05 -4.90
C GLU A 100 8.47 -19.15 -4.23
N GLU A 101 8.80 -18.50 -3.12
CA GLU A 101 7.91 -17.55 -2.47
C GLU A 101 7.67 -16.30 -3.32
N ALA A 102 8.71 -15.75 -3.95
CA ALA A 102 8.58 -14.62 -4.86
C ALA A 102 7.69 -14.96 -6.06
N LEU A 103 7.85 -16.14 -6.65
CA LEU A 103 7.00 -16.62 -7.74
C LEU A 103 5.55 -16.78 -7.31
N ARG A 104 5.30 -17.45 -6.17
CA ARG A 104 3.93 -17.59 -5.62
C ARG A 104 3.27 -16.24 -5.35
N ARG A 105 4.01 -15.28 -4.80
CA ARG A 105 3.51 -13.92 -4.57
C ARG A 105 3.22 -13.21 -5.90
N ALA A 106 4.09 -13.34 -6.89
CA ALA A 106 3.87 -12.76 -8.22
C ALA A 106 2.61 -13.32 -8.90
N GLU A 107 2.43 -14.64 -8.87
CA GLU A 107 1.22 -15.29 -9.39
C GLU A 107 -0.04 -14.83 -8.63
N ALA A 108 0.02 -14.75 -7.30
CA ALA A 108 -1.09 -14.25 -6.50
C ALA A 108 -1.43 -12.79 -6.79
N TYR A 109 -0.43 -11.93 -7.02
CA TYR A 109 -0.66 -10.55 -7.44
C TYR A 109 -1.24 -10.47 -8.85
N GLN A 110 -0.76 -11.28 -9.78
CA GLN A 110 -1.30 -11.31 -11.14
C GLN A 110 -2.76 -11.76 -11.16
N ALA A 111 -3.11 -12.79 -10.38
CA ALA A 111 -4.50 -13.22 -10.21
C ALA A 111 -5.38 -12.12 -9.59
N ARG A 112 -4.87 -11.40 -8.59
CA ARG A 112 -5.58 -10.25 -7.99
C ARG A 112 -5.76 -9.09 -8.97
N LEU A 113 -4.78 -8.82 -9.83
CA LEU A 113 -4.92 -7.77 -10.84
C LEU A 113 -6.02 -8.12 -11.85
N LEU A 114 -6.06 -9.37 -12.32
CA LEU A 114 -7.13 -9.84 -13.20
C LEU A 114 -8.50 -9.76 -12.54
N SER A 115 -8.62 -10.17 -11.26
CA SER A 115 -9.90 -10.05 -10.54
C SER A 115 -10.33 -8.60 -10.36
N ILE A 116 -9.39 -7.67 -10.09
CA ILE A 116 -9.68 -6.24 -9.99
C ILE A 116 -10.15 -5.67 -11.33
N GLU A 117 -9.55 -6.09 -12.45
CA GLU A 117 -9.99 -5.67 -13.78
C GLU A 117 -11.41 -6.15 -14.08
N GLU A 118 -11.72 -7.41 -13.76
CA GLU A 118 -13.07 -7.97 -13.91
C GLU A 118 -14.10 -7.25 -13.01
N GLU A 119 -13.76 -7.02 -11.75
CA GLU A 119 -14.60 -6.27 -10.81
C GLU A 119 -14.81 -4.81 -11.28
N ALA A 120 -13.77 -4.15 -11.77
CA ALA A 120 -13.87 -2.79 -12.30
C ALA A 120 -14.79 -2.72 -13.54
N LEU A 121 -14.69 -3.69 -14.45
CA LEU A 121 -15.59 -3.80 -15.60
C LEU A 121 -17.03 -4.03 -15.15
N LYS A 122 -17.24 -4.90 -14.16
CA LYS A 122 -18.56 -5.17 -13.59
C LYS A 122 -19.17 -3.93 -12.95
N ILE A 123 -18.41 -3.23 -12.10
CA ILE A 123 -18.84 -1.96 -11.47
C ILE A 123 -19.19 -0.94 -12.53
N LYS A 124 -18.40 -0.81 -13.59
CA LYS A 124 -18.68 0.12 -14.69
C LYS A 124 -19.99 -0.22 -15.40
N GLN A 125 -20.22 -1.50 -15.70
CA GLN A 125 -21.46 -1.94 -16.36
C GLN A 125 -22.69 -1.73 -15.46
N GLU A 126 -22.58 -2.04 -14.16
CA GLU A 126 -23.64 -1.80 -13.18
C GLU A 126 -23.94 -0.30 -13.05
N ALA A 127 -22.92 0.55 -12.95
CA ALA A 127 -23.07 2.00 -12.89
C ALA A 127 -23.71 2.59 -14.16
N GLU A 128 -23.33 2.10 -15.35
CA GLU A 128 -23.97 2.50 -16.60
C GLU A 128 -25.44 2.08 -16.65
N HIS A 129 -25.75 0.87 -16.19
CA HIS A 129 -27.12 0.38 -16.13
C HIS A 129 -27.98 1.20 -15.15
N GLU A 130 -27.48 1.44 -13.95
CA GLU A 130 -28.14 2.25 -12.92
C GLU A 130 -28.34 3.68 -13.39
N ALA A 131 -27.33 4.30 -14.01
CA ALA A 131 -27.43 5.64 -14.57
C ALA A 131 -28.51 5.74 -15.66
N LEU A 132 -28.65 4.72 -16.51
CA LEU A 132 -29.69 4.67 -17.54
C LEU A 132 -31.10 4.51 -16.92
N GLN A 133 -31.24 3.69 -15.88
CA GLN A 133 -32.52 3.53 -15.18
C GLN A 133 -32.91 4.82 -14.46
N GLU A 134 -31.97 5.43 -13.73
CA GLU A 134 -32.21 6.66 -12.99
C GLU A 134 -32.51 7.81 -13.94
N ARG A 135 -31.78 7.93 -15.06
CA ARG A 135 -32.11 8.91 -16.11
C ARG A 135 -33.53 8.73 -16.64
N LYS A 136 -33.98 7.50 -16.91
CA LYS A 136 -35.35 7.25 -17.38
C LYS A 136 -36.37 7.67 -16.34
N LYS A 137 -36.12 7.36 -15.06
CA LYS A 137 -36.99 7.74 -13.94
C LYS A 137 -37.08 9.26 -13.78
N LEU A 138 -35.93 9.96 -13.76
CA LEU A 138 -35.87 11.42 -13.73
C LEU A 138 -36.62 12.08 -14.88
N LEU A 139 -36.47 11.55 -16.10
CA LEU A 139 -37.21 12.08 -17.26
C LEU A 139 -38.72 11.85 -17.13
N ALA A 140 -39.15 10.68 -16.66
CA ALA A 140 -40.55 10.39 -16.44
C ALA A 140 -41.15 11.28 -15.33
N GLU A 141 -40.43 11.48 -14.23
CA GLU A 141 -40.83 12.36 -13.14
C GLU A 141 -40.88 13.83 -13.58
N ALA A 142 -39.88 14.29 -14.35
CA ALA A 142 -39.86 15.64 -14.89
C ALA A 142 -41.03 15.88 -15.85
N GLN A 143 -41.36 14.91 -16.72
CA GLN A 143 -42.48 15.02 -17.64
C GLN A 143 -43.82 15.02 -16.90
N ALA A 144 -44.01 14.11 -15.94
CA ALA A 144 -45.20 14.10 -15.09
C ALA A 144 -45.34 15.39 -14.28
N GLY A 145 -44.23 15.94 -13.78
CA GLY A 145 -44.18 17.22 -13.09
C GLY A 145 -44.57 18.39 -14.00
N ALA A 146 -44.04 18.42 -15.22
CA ALA A 146 -44.39 19.43 -16.22
C ALA A 146 -45.87 19.37 -16.62
N GLU A 147 -46.42 18.17 -16.81
CA GLU A 147 -47.84 17.98 -17.12
C GLU A 147 -48.75 18.47 -15.97
N ARG A 148 -48.39 18.14 -14.72
CA ARG A 148 -49.11 18.65 -13.54
C ARG A 148 -49.04 20.17 -13.44
N LEU A 149 -47.87 20.76 -13.65
CA LEU A 149 -47.68 22.20 -13.63
C LEU A 149 -48.51 22.89 -14.70
N MET A 150 -48.54 22.35 -15.92
CA MET A 150 -49.36 22.86 -17.02
C MET A 150 -50.86 22.76 -16.73
N ALA A 151 -51.30 21.64 -16.14
CA ALA A 151 -52.69 21.47 -15.74
C ALA A 151 -53.09 22.48 -14.65
N GLN A 152 -52.24 22.67 -13.65
CA GLN A 152 -52.45 23.65 -12.57
C GLN A 152 -52.47 25.08 -13.12
N ALA A 153 -51.53 25.45 -13.98
CA ALA A 153 -51.47 26.78 -14.59
C ALA A 153 -52.72 27.06 -15.45
N ARG A 154 -53.21 26.08 -16.21
CA ARG A 154 -54.47 26.21 -16.97
C ARG A 154 -55.66 26.44 -16.06
N PHE A 155 -55.75 25.68 -14.98
CA PHE A 155 -56.81 25.83 -14.00
C PHE A 155 -56.79 27.22 -13.34
N GLU A 156 -55.62 27.70 -12.95
CA GLU A 156 -55.42 29.05 -12.39
C GLU A 156 -55.80 30.14 -13.38
N VAL A 157 -55.36 30.03 -14.65
CA VAL A 157 -55.74 30.97 -15.71
C VAL A 157 -57.26 30.98 -15.89
N ASP A 158 -57.92 29.83 -15.92
CA ASP A 158 -59.37 29.75 -16.07
C ASP A 158 -60.11 30.40 -14.89
N GLN A 159 -59.59 30.24 -13.67
CA GLN A 159 -60.15 30.92 -12.49
C GLN A 159 -59.96 32.43 -12.56
N GLU A 160 -58.76 32.89 -12.90
CA GLU A 160 -58.46 34.33 -12.97
C GLU A 160 -59.27 35.00 -14.09
N VAL A 161 -59.45 34.32 -15.24
CA VAL A 161 -60.31 34.80 -16.32
C VAL A 161 -61.78 34.90 -15.89
N LYS A 162 -62.29 33.94 -15.11
CA LYS A 162 -63.66 34.01 -14.58
C LYS A 162 -63.81 35.19 -13.62
N LYS A 163 -62.86 35.35 -12.70
CA LYS A 163 -62.83 36.46 -11.75
C LYS A 163 -62.75 37.82 -12.46
N ALA A 164 -61.85 37.99 -13.42
CA ALA A 164 -61.74 39.20 -14.23
C ALA A 164 -63.03 39.52 -15.00
N LYS A 165 -63.73 38.50 -15.52
CA LYS A 165 -65.04 38.69 -16.18
C LYS A 165 -66.12 39.16 -15.20
N GLU A 166 -66.14 38.64 -13.99
CA GLU A 166 -67.09 39.07 -12.94
C GLU A 166 -66.81 40.51 -12.48
N GLU A 167 -65.54 40.85 -12.30
CA GLU A 167 -65.11 42.22 -11.99
C GLU A 167 -65.50 43.20 -13.11
N LEU A 168 -65.26 42.84 -14.38
CA LEU A 168 -65.66 43.66 -15.53
C LEU A 168 -67.18 43.84 -15.64
N LYS A 169 -67.97 42.79 -15.39
CA LYS A 169 -69.43 42.89 -15.37
C LYS A 169 -69.91 43.85 -14.28
N THR A 170 -69.32 43.75 -13.09
CA THR A 170 -69.64 44.62 -11.96
C THR A 170 -69.29 46.07 -12.28
N TYR A 171 -68.10 46.31 -12.83
CA TYR A 171 -67.68 47.64 -13.25
C TYR A 171 -68.58 48.23 -14.34
N ALA A 172 -68.94 47.44 -15.36
CA ALA A 172 -69.84 47.87 -16.42
C ALA A 172 -71.25 48.20 -15.89
N ALA A 173 -71.77 47.40 -14.95
CA ALA A 173 -73.06 47.67 -14.31
C ALA A 173 -73.04 48.99 -13.51
N LEU A 174 -71.98 49.22 -12.74
CA LEU A 174 -71.81 50.47 -11.99
C LEU A 174 -71.73 51.68 -12.93
N LEU A 175 -70.94 51.59 -14.01
CA LEU A 175 -70.82 52.67 -15.00
C LEU A 175 -72.16 52.93 -15.73
N ALA A 176 -72.91 51.88 -16.06
CA ALA A 176 -74.23 52.03 -16.68
C ALA A 176 -75.21 52.74 -15.75
N VAL A 177 -75.21 52.40 -14.45
CA VAL A 177 -76.02 53.09 -13.42
C VAL A 177 -75.60 54.56 -13.31
N GLU A 178 -74.30 54.86 -13.27
CA GLU A 178 -73.79 56.23 -13.21
C GLU A 178 -74.23 57.07 -14.42
N ILE A 179 -74.12 56.51 -15.63
CA ILE A 179 -74.55 57.18 -16.87
C ILE A 179 -76.06 57.40 -16.86
N ALA A 180 -76.85 56.39 -16.43
CA ALA A 180 -78.30 56.48 -16.33
C ALA A 180 -78.71 57.56 -15.31
N GLU A 181 -78.08 57.58 -14.14
CA GLU A 181 -78.32 58.58 -13.10
C GLU A 181 -78.02 59.99 -13.63
N LYS A 182 -76.87 60.19 -14.28
CA LYS A 182 -76.47 61.47 -14.87
C LYS A 182 -77.47 61.92 -15.94
N LYS A 183 -77.94 60.99 -16.79
CA LYS A 183 -78.91 61.29 -17.84
C LYS A 183 -80.28 61.66 -17.29
N ILE A 184 -80.79 60.91 -16.31
CA ILE A 184 -82.04 61.22 -15.60
C ILE A 184 -81.95 62.59 -14.94
N ARG A 185 -80.84 62.88 -14.24
CA ARG A 185 -80.63 64.17 -13.58
C ARG A 185 -80.59 65.34 -14.56
N SER A 186 -80.02 65.15 -15.76
CA SER A 186 -79.96 66.19 -16.81
C SER A 186 -81.22 66.34 -17.66
N GLY A 187 -82.11 65.34 -17.66
CA GLY A 187 -83.26 65.26 -18.57
C GLY A 187 -84.63 65.36 -17.91
N LEU A 188 -84.70 65.61 -16.59
CA LEU A 188 -85.95 65.63 -15.84
C LEU A 188 -86.78 66.87 -16.17
N THR A 189 -88.00 66.68 -16.68
CA THR A 189 -88.97 67.75 -16.95
C THR A 189 -90.03 67.82 -15.85
N GLU A 190 -90.71 68.96 -15.68
CA GLU A 190 -91.81 69.09 -14.70
C GLU A 190 -92.94 68.06 -14.92
N SER A 191 -93.18 67.66 -16.17
CA SER A 191 -94.18 66.63 -16.51
C SER A 191 -93.77 65.24 -16.00
N ASP A 192 -92.48 64.91 -16.07
CA ASP A 192 -91.96 63.63 -15.58
C ASP A 192 -92.00 63.57 -14.05
N GLN A 193 -91.72 64.69 -13.38
CA GLN A 193 -91.84 64.79 -11.92
C GLN A 193 -93.27 64.53 -11.44
N LYS A 194 -94.26 65.13 -12.11
CA LYS A 194 -95.68 64.95 -11.77
C LYS A 194 -96.14 63.50 -11.99
N ARG A 195 -95.73 62.88 -13.10
CA ARG A 195 -96.03 61.48 -13.43
C ARG A 195 -95.38 60.49 -12.45
N LEU A 196 -94.17 60.79 -11.95
CA LEU A 196 -93.51 59.98 -10.91
C LEU A 196 -94.27 60.02 -9.58
N VAL A 197 -94.79 61.18 -9.18
CA VAL A 197 -95.59 61.35 -7.95
C VAL A 197 -96.92 60.60 -8.06
N GLU A 198 -97.65 60.78 -9.16
CA GLU A 198 -98.92 60.06 -9.40
C GLU A 198 -98.72 58.54 -9.41
N GLY A 199 -97.65 58.05 -10.05
CA GLY A 199 -97.31 56.63 -10.05
C GLY A 199 -96.86 56.06 -8.70
N TYR A 200 -96.29 56.89 -7.82
CA TYR A 200 -95.97 56.49 -6.45
C TYR A 200 -97.24 56.36 -5.59
N ILE A 201 -98.16 57.32 -5.71
CA ILE A 201 -99.45 57.29 -5.02
C ILE A 201 -100.26 56.06 -5.45
N ALA A 202 -100.34 55.78 -6.75
CA ALA A 202 -101.06 54.60 -7.27
C ALA A 202 -100.47 53.25 -6.83
N ARG A 203 -99.15 53.17 -6.60
CA ARG A 203 -98.53 51.95 -6.04
C ARG A 203 -98.85 51.76 -4.56
N MET A 204 -98.86 52.84 -3.77
CA MET A 204 -99.24 52.77 -2.36
C MET A 204 -100.70 52.38 -2.16
N GLU A 205 -101.58 52.80 -3.09
CA GLU A 205 -103.01 52.46 -3.07
C GLU A 205 -103.29 50.99 -3.45
N ASN A 206 -102.41 50.35 -4.23
CA ASN A 206 -102.50 48.92 -4.59
C ASN A 206 -101.80 47.97 -3.60
N LEU A 207 -101.08 48.50 -2.61
CA LEU A 207 -100.37 47.74 -1.57
C LEU A 207 -101.13 47.70 -0.24
N ASN A 208 -102.34 48.27 -0.21
CA ASN A 208 -103.27 48.30 0.91
C ASN A 208 -104.58 47.58 0.52
#